data_AF-A0A0D9WXR8-F1
#
_entry.id   AF-A0A0D9WXR8-F1
#
_cell.length_a   1.000
_cell.length_b   1.000
_cell.length_c   1.000
_cell.angle_alpha   90.00
_cell.angle_beta   90.00
_cell.angle_gamma   90.00
#
_symmetry.space_group_name_H-M   'P 1'
#
loop_
_entity.id
_entity.type
_entity.pdbx_description
1 polymer ?
#
loop_
_entity_poly.entity_id
_entity_poly.type
_entity_poly.pdbx_seq_one_letter_code
_entity_poly.pdbx_strand_id
1 'polypeptide(L)'
;MAKHGQATTTTTAAVLAVALMLAASAGLAHGICNLSDEGLQACKPAAAVRNPVDTPSSKCCAALRAADLPCLCGYKGSASARLWGRLYGIDLNRAMTLPGKCGLTLPARC
;
A
#
# COMPACT_ATOMS: atom_id res chain seq x y z
N MET A 1 1.29 -50.60 1.20
CA MET A 1 0.17 -49.66 1.45
C MET A 1 0.54 -48.80 2.66
N ALA A 2 0.19 -47.52 2.66
CA ALA A 2 0.91 -46.41 3.31
C ALA A 2 0.90 -46.33 4.86
N LYS A 3 2.08 -45.93 5.39
CA LYS A 3 2.41 -45.06 6.56
C LYS A 3 1.50 -45.14 7.80
N HIS A 4 1.92 -45.78 8.90
CA HIS A 4 2.80 -45.25 9.96
C HIS A 4 2.59 -43.76 10.28
N GLY A 5 2.09 -43.51 11.48
CA GLY A 5 1.64 -42.23 11.97
C GLY A 5 2.74 -41.25 12.35
N GLN A 6 2.31 -40.04 12.67
CA GLN A 6 2.91 -39.13 13.64
C GLN A 6 1.98 -37.91 13.84
N ALA A 7 1.59 -37.74 15.10
CA ALA A 7 1.30 -36.47 15.79
C ALA A 7 0.24 -35.51 15.19
N THR A 8 -0.98 -35.66 15.71
CA THR A 8 -2.09 -34.70 15.69
C THR A 8 -1.90 -33.48 16.61
N THR A 9 -0.67 -33.08 16.94
CA THR A 9 -0.41 -32.09 18.02
C THR A 9 0.44 -30.88 17.58
N THR A 10 1.12 -30.94 16.44
CA THR A 10 1.93 -29.82 15.91
C THR A 10 1.14 -28.84 15.03
N THR A 11 -0.08 -29.19 14.61
CA THR A 11 -0.87 -28.39 13.66
C THR A 11 -1.76 -27.35 14.32
N THR A 12 -2.35 -27.61 15.49
CA THR A 12 -3.25 -26.66 16.15
C THR A 12 -2.52 -25.41 16.63
N ALA A 13 -1.37 -25.55 17.28
CA ALA A 13 -0.57 -24.41 17.73
C ALA A 13 -0.05 -23.56 16.55
N ALA A 14 0.38 -24.20 15.46
CA ALA A 14 0.84 -23.50 14.26
C ALA A 14 -0.33 -22.79 13.54
N VAL A 15 -1.50 -23.43 13.44
CA VAL A 15 -2.70 -22.83 12.85
C VAL A 15 -3.23 -21.68 13.73
N LEU A 16 -3.24 -21.83 15.05
CA LEU A 16 -3.58 -20.74 15.98
C LEU A 16 -2.58 -19.59 15.89
N ALA A 17 -1.28 -19.87 15.80
CA ALA A 17 -0.25 -18.85 15.63
C ALA A 17 -0.44 -18.09 14.32
N VAL A 18 -0.71 -18.79 13.21
CA VAL A 18 -1.02 -18.15 11.93
C VAL A 18 -2.31 -17.33 12.02
N ALA A 19 -3.37 -17.86 12.63
CA ALA A 19 -4.63 -17.13 12.80
C ALA A 19 -4.47 -15.87 13.68
N LEU A 20 -3.66 -15.94 14.75
CA LEU A 20 -3.34 -14.80 15.61
C LEU A 20 -2.49 -13.75 14.87
N MET A 21 -1.54 -14.18 14.04
CA MET A 21 -0.76 -13.28 13.17
C MET A 21 -1.65 -12.58 12.12
N LEU A 22 -2.59 -13.31 11.50
CA LEU A 22 -3.56 -12.72 10.57
C LEU A 22 -4.52 -11.76 11.29
N ALA A 23 -5.02 -12.11 12.48
CA ALA A 23 -5.91 -11.25 13.26
C ALA A 23 -5.20 -9.97 13.73
N ALA A 24 -3.92 -10.06 14.12
CA ALA A 24 -3.09 -8.91 14.43
C ALA A 24 -2.85 -8.02 13.20
N SER A 25 -2.83 -8.59 12.00
CA SER A 25 -2.70 -7.82 10.75
C SER A 25 -4.02 -7.19 10.27
N ALA A 26 -5.18 -7.69 10.71
CA ALA A 26 -6.49 -7.13 10.34
C ALA A 26 -6.69 -5.70 10.87
N GLY A 27 -5.95 -5.31 11.92
CA GLY A 27 -5.87 -3.94 12.42
C GLY A 27 -4.98 -3.01 11.58
N LEU A 28 -4.35 -3.49 10.50
CA LEU A 28 -3.52 -2.68 9.59
C LEU A 28 -4.29 -2.20 8.35
N ALA A 29 -5.63 -2.29 8.35
CA ALA A 29 -6.49 -1.64 7.35
C ALA A 29 -6.47 -0.10 7.41
N HIS A 30 -5.45 0.47 8.05
CA HIS A 30 -5.18 1.90 8.06
C HIS A 30 -4.28 2.15 6.85
N GLY A 31 -4.87 2.76 5.82
CA GLY A 31 -4.20 3.05 4.56
C GLY A 31 -2.82 3.71 4.74
N ILE A 32 -1.95 3.54 3.75
CA ILE A 32 -0.54 3.94 3.83
C ILE A 32 -0.43 5.45 4.05
N CYS A 33 0.15 5.89 5.17
CA CYS A 33 0.33 7.31 5.48
C CYS A 33 -0.99 8.10 5.42
N ASN A 34 -2.04 7.56 6.04
CA ASN A 34 -3.39 8.11 6.03
C ASN A 34 -4.02 8.22 4.62
N LEU A 35 -3.46 7.53 3.62
CA LEU A 35 -4.07 7.37 2.30
C LEU A 35 -4.91 6.11 2.30
N SER A 36 -6.24 6.26 2.36
CA SER A 36 -7.17 5.13 2.32
C SER A 36 -7.00 4.28 1.07
N ASP A 37 -7.39 3.01 1.12
CA ASP A 37 -7.38 2.12 -0.04
C ASP A 37 -8.19 2.69 -1.20
N GLU A 38 -9.34 3.31 -0.90
CA GLU A 38 -10.14 4.01 -1.90
C GLU A 38 -9.41 5.17 -2.56
N GLY A 39 -8.69 5.97 -1.74
CA GLY A 39 -7.90 7.10 -2.20
C GLY A 39 -6.76 6.64 -3.09
N LEU A 40 -6.10 5.56 -2.70
CA LEU A 40 -5.09 4.90 -3.49
C LEU A 40 -5.65 4.40 -4.83
N GLN A 41 -6.78 3.70 -4.84
CA GLN A 41 -7.40 3.25 -6.09
C GLN A 41 -7.79 4.43 -6.98
N ALA A 42 -8.28 5.53 -6.40
CA ALA A 42 -8.58 6.74 -7.14
C ALA A 42 -7.34 7.40 -7.76
N CYS A 43 -6.17 7.29 -7.11
CA CYS A 43 -4.90 7.82 -7.60
C CYS A 43 -4.14 6.89 -8.54
N LYS A 44 -4.39 5.58 -8.48
CA LYS A 44 -3.68 4.56 -9.25
C LYS A 44 -3.64 4.84 -10.76
N PRO A 45 -4.73 5.25 -11.45
CA PRO A 45 -4.66 5.54 -12.88
C PRO A 45 -3.63 6.60 -13.25
N ALA A 46 -3.48 7.63 -12.41
CA ALA A 46 -2.55 8.73 -12.66
C ALA A 46 -1.11 8.38 -12.26
N ALA A 47 -0.92 7.34 -11.43
CA ALA A 47 0.37 6.82 -10.98
C ALA A 47 0.76 5.50 -11.68
N ALA A 48 0.00 5.03 -12.67
CA ALA A 48 0.21 3.72 -13.26
C ALA A 48 1.53 3.62 -14.03
N VAL A 49 2.14 2.43 -14.02
CA VAL A 49 3.33 2.13 -14.85
C VAL A 49 2.96 2.05 -16.34
N ARG A 50 1.76 1.55 -16.65
CA ARG A 50 1.28 1.35 -18.03
C ARG A 50 0.06 2.23 -18.30
N ASN A 51 0.05 2.90 -19.45
CA ASN A 51 -1.04 3.76 -19.92
C ASN A 51 -1.56 4.73 -18.84
N PRO A 52 -0.69 5.53 -18.19
CA PRO A 52 -1.13 6.41 -17.13
C PRO A 52 -1.97 7.56 -17.67
N VAL A 53 -2.96 7.99 -16.90
CA VAL A 53 -3.65 9.25 -17.18
C VAL A 53 -2.83 10.43 -16.67
N ASP A 54 -2.86 11.54 -17.39
CA ASP A 54 -2.04 12.71 -17.00
C ASP A 54 -2.67 13.52 -15.86
N THR A 55 -3.99 13.48 -15.74
CA THR A 55 -4.74 14.27 -14.75
C THR A 55 -5.27 13.37 -13.64
N PRO A 56 -4.93 13.62 -12.36
CA PRO A 56 -5.54 12.92 -11.24
C PRO A 56 -7.03 13.27 -11.12
N SER A 57 -7.83 12.30 -10.67
CA SER A 57 -9.24 12.52 -10.40
C SER A 57 -9.44 13.47 -9.20
N SER A 58 -10.60 14.10 -9.11
CA SER A 58 -10.98 14.90 -7.94
C SER A 58 -10.94 14.07 -6.64
N LYS A 59 -11.38 12.80 -6.70
CA LYS A 59 -11.31 11.86 -5.57
C LYS A 59 -9.85 11.56 -5.17
N CYS A 60 -8.94 11.40 -6.13
CA CYS A 60 -7.51 11.28 -5.82
C CYS A 60 -6.98 12.54 -5.11
N CYS A 61 -7.27 13.73 -5.63
CA CYS A 61 -6.79 14.96 -5.00
C CYS A 61 -7.41 15.19 -3.62
N ALA A 62 -8.65 14.77 -3.38
CA ALA A 62 -9.26 14.79 -2.04
C ALA A 62 -8.54 13.83 -1.08
N ALA A 63 -8.20 12.62 -1.55
CA ALA A 63 -7.45 11.66 -0.76
C ALA A 63 -6.03 12.15 -0.43
N LEU A 64 -5.33 12.76 -1.40
CA LEU A 64 -3.99 13.33 -1.16
C LEU A 64 -4.02 14.52 -0.20
N ARG A 65 -5.12 15.26 -0.13
CA ARG A 65 -5.31 16.33 0.89
C ARG A 65 -5.46 15.78 2.30
N ALA A 66 -6.07 14.61 2.44
CA ALA A 66 -6.24 13.93 3.72
C ALA A 66 -4.99 13.12 4.12
N ALA A 67 -4.15 12.75 3.16
CA ALA A 67 -2.96 11.94 3.39
C ALA A 67 -1.84 12.72 4.09
N ASP A 68 -0.97 11.98 4.78
CA ASP A 68 0.27 12.48 5.34
C ASP A 68 1.36 12.47 4.23
N LEU A 69 1.49 13.61 3.53
CA LEU A 69 2.46 13.78 2.45
C LEU A 69 3.92 13.61 2.91
N PRO A 70 4.36 14.10 4.09
CA PRO A 70 5.66 13.76 4.65
C PRO A 70 5.89 12.26 4.84
N CYS A 71 4.93 11.53 5.40
CA CYS A 71 5.01 10.07 5.54
C CYS A 71 5.11 9.39 4.18
N LEU A 72 4.27 9.77 3.21
CA LEU A 72 4.31 9.22 1.84
C LEU A 72 5.70 9.42 1.22
N CYS A 73 6.28 10.60 1.41
CA CYS A 73 7.61 10.91 0.92
C CYS A 73 8.68 9.99 1.52
N GLY A 74 8.67 9.81 2.84
CA GLY A 74 9.57 8.88 3.52
C GLY A 74 9.34 7.43 3.08
N TYR A 75 8.10 7.06 2.76
CA TYR A 75 7.75 5.73 2.30
C TYR A 75 8.38 5.41 0.92
N LYS A 76 8.44 6.36 -0.02
CA LYS A 76 8.96 6.20 -1.40
C LYS A 76 10.26 5.39 -1.50
N GLY A 77 11.22 5.65 -0.61
CA GLY A 77 12.56 5.05 -0.63
C GLY A 77 12.63 3.63 -0.07
N SER A 78 11.61 3.20 0.66
CA SER A 78 11.59 1.93 1.38
C SER A 78 11.51 0.71 0.45
N ALA A 79 12.02 -0.43 0.90
CA ALA A 79 11.88 -1.69 0.18
C ALA A 79 10.42 -2.12 0.07
N SER A 80 9.62 -1.85 1.10
CA SER A 80 8.18 -2.09 1.10
C SER A 80 7.47 -1.29 0.02
N ALA A 81 7.76 0.02 -0.13
CA ALA A 81 7.16 0.81 -1.21
C ALA A 81 7.50 0.28 -2.60
N ARG A 82 8.75 -0.14 -2.85
CA ARG A 82 9.16 -0.74 -4.14
C ARG A 82 8.48 -2.07 -4.43
N LEU A 83 8.31 -2.91 -3.41
CA LEU A 83 7.57 -4.16 -3.55
C LEU A 83 6.09 -3.88 -3.82
N TRP A 84 5.52 -2.99 -3.02
CA TRP A 84 4.13 -2.59 -3.08
C TRP A 84 3.78 -1.95 -4.43
N GLY A 85 4.56 -0.97 -4.89
CA GLY A 85 4.40 -0.36 -6.21
C GLY A 85 4.45 -1.37 -7.35
N ARG A 86 5.33 -2.37 -7.28
CA ARG A 86 5.36 -3.47 -8.27
C ARG A 86 4.11 -4.33 -8.23
N LEU A 87 3.62 -4.71 -7.04
CA LEU A 87 2.42 -5.53 -6.90
C LEU A 87 1.16 -4.81 -7.41
N TYR A 88 1.08 -3.49 -7.21
CA TYR A 88 -0.09 -2.69 -7.58
C TYR A 88 0.01 -2.00 -8.95
N GLY A 89 1.15 -2.12 -9.64
CA GLY A 89 1.39 -1.49 -10.94
C GLY A 89 1.54 0.02 -10.87
N ILE A 90 2.13 0.53 -9.78
CA ILE A 90 2.30 1.96 -9.48
C ILE A 90 3.77 2.36 -9.64
N ASP A 91 4.00 3.44 -10.38
CA ASP A 91 5.28 4.12 -10.48
C ASP A 91 5.40 5.13 -9.33
N LEU A 92 6.34 4.89 -8.41
CA LEU A 92 6.54 5.72 -7.22
C LEU A 92 7.04 7.13 -7.55
N ASN A 93 7.78 7.32 -8.65
CA ASN A 93 8.20 8.66 -9.05
C ASN A 93 7.01 9.45 -9.58
N ARG A 94 6.18 8.82 -10.43
CA ARG A 94 4.94 9.44 -10.93
C ARG A 94 3.97 9.72 -9.78
N ALA A 95 3.82 8.80 -8.83
CA ALA A 95 2.99 8.99 -7.65
C ALA A 95 3.38 10.24 -6.85
N MET A 96 4.68 10.51 -6.70
CA MET A 96 5.18 11.72 -6.01
C MET A 96 5.00 13.02 -6.81
N THR A 97 4.59 12.96 -8.07
CA THR A 97 4.21 14.18 -8.81
C THR A 97 2.73 14.55 -8.60
N LEU A 98 1.90 13.60 -8.14
CA LEU A 98 0.45 13.81 -8.04
C LEU A 98 0.05 14.92 -7.06
N PRO A 99 0.69 15.07 -5.88
CA PRO A 99 0.34 16.18 -4.98
C PRO A 99 0.51 17.54 -5.66
N GLY A 100 1.58 17.75 -6.43
CA GLY A 100 1.78 18.98 -7.20
C GLY A 100 0.67 19.24 -8.22
N LYS A 101 0.23 18.20 -8.94
CA LYS A 101 -0.91 18.28 -9.87
C LYS A 101 -2.25 18.60 -9.17
N CYS A 102 -2.34 18.31 -7.88
CA CYS A 102 -3.50 18.62 -7.04
C CYS A 102 -3.38 19.98 -6.31
N GLY A 103 -2.32 20.76 -6.56
CA GLY A 103 -2.05 22.03 -5.89
C GLY A 103 -1.54 21.87 -4.46
N LEU A 104 -0.93 20.72 -4.13
CA LEU A 104 -0.34 20.42 -2.83
C LEU A 104 1.19 20.44 -2.91
N THR A 105 1.83 20.77 -1.81
CA THR A 105 3.29 20.84 -1.71
C THR A 105 3.81 19.63 -0.94
N LEU A 106 4.68 18.84 -1.57
CA LEU A 106 5.49 17.83 -0.89
C LEU A 106 6.68 18.49 -0.17
N PRO A 107 7.20 17.86 0.90
CA PRO A 107 8.46 18.28 1.49
C PRO A 107 9.60 18.31 0.48
N ALA A 108 10.60 19.15 0.74
CA ALA A 108 11.82 19.17 -0.06
C ALA A 108 12.54 17.81 0.00
N ARG A 109 13.14 17.40 -1.13
CA ARG A 109 13.84 16.12 -1.30
C ARG A 109 12.95 14.88 -1.21
N CYS A 110 11.79 14.99 -1.85
CA CYS A 110 11.06 13.88 -2.43
C CYS A 110 11.45 13.69 -3.91
#